data_AF-A0AA97KR32-F1
#
_entry.id   AF-A0AA97KR32-F1
#
_cell.length_a   1.000
_cell.length_b   1.000
_cell.length_c   1.000
_cell.angle_alpha   90.00
_cell.angle_beta   90.00
_cell.angle_gamma   90.00
#
_symmetry.space_group_name_H-M   'P 1'
#
loop_
_entity.id
_entity.type
_entity.pdbx_description
1 polymer ?
#
loop_
_entity_poly.entity_id
_entity_poly.type
_entity_poly.pdbx_seq_one_letter_code
_entity_poly.pdbx_strand_id
1 'polypeptide(L)'
;MQSLKACPPNDSADLEASLLSFEKLDRASPDLWPEQLPGVAEFAASFKSPITSSPPKWMAELENDDIDMLKELGSLTTANLMEKVRGLQNLAYQLGLDECHTARASLHNHFHTVKSREMTRGKFLNILEKPRK
;
A
#
# COMPACT_ATOMS: atom_id res chain seq x y z
N MET A 1 -28.04 -60.32 -20.24
CA MET A 1 -28.41 -60.27 -18.81
C MET A 1 -27.54 -59.23 -18.12
N GLN A 2 -28.20 -58.32 -17.43
CA GLN A 2 -27.74 -57.45 -16.34
C GLN A 2 -26.80 -56.25 -16.63
N SER A 3 -27.30 -55.14 -16.10
CA SER A 3 -26.89 -53.75 -16.21
C SER A 3 -25.84 -53.41 -15.15
N LEU A 4 -24.85 -52.58 -15.46
CA LEU A 4 -24.19 -51.72 -14.48
C LEU A 4 -23.96 -50.34 -15.08
N LYS A 5 -24.88 -49.45 -14.74
CA LYS A 5 -24.78 -48.00 -14.93
C LYS A 5 -23.80 -47.47 -13.88
N ALA A 6 -22.66 -46.95 -14.30
CA ALA A 6 -21.77 -46.18 -13.43
C ALA A 6 -21.91 -44.70 -13.79
N CYS A 7 -22.41 -43.89 -12.85
CA CYS A 7 -22.27 -42.43 -12.91
C CYS A 7 -20.77 -42.08 -12.84
N PRO A 8 -20.29 -41.06 -13.57
CA PRO A 8 -18.97 -40.50 -13.31
C PRO A 8 -18.92 -39.96 -11.87
N PRO A 9 -17.77 -40.06 -11.18
CA PRO A 9 -17.61 -39.58 -9.81
C PRO A 9 -17.88 -38.07 -9.77
N ASN A 10 -18.49 -37.62 -8.67
CA ASN A 10 -18.77 -36.22 -8.37
C ASN A 10 -17.47 -35.38 -8.43
N ASP A 11 -17.19 -34.75 -9.58
CA ASP A 11 -16.14 -33.72 -9.72
C ASP A 11 -16.41 -32.50 -8.81
N SER A 12 -17.65 -32.36 -8.31
CA SER A 12 -18.04 -31.29 -7.39
C SER A 12 -17.43 -31.43 -5.99
N ALA A 13 -17.17 -32.65 -5.52
CA ALA A 13 -16.66 -32.89 -4.17
C ALA A 13 -15.17 -32.54 -4.07
N ASP A 14 -14.41 -32.72 -5.15
CA ASP A 14 -12.99 -32.41 -5.22
C ASP A 14 -12.75 -30.89 -5.36
N LEU A 15 -13.64 -30.19 -6.08
CA LEU A 15 -13.65 -28.73 -6.14
C LEU A 15 -13.98 -28.11 -4.77
N GLU A 16 -15.01 -28.62 -4.09
CA GLU A 16 -15.36 -28.18 -2.73
C GLU A 16 -14.22 -28.45 -1.73
N ALA A 17 -13.54 -29.60 -1.84
CA ALA A 17 -12.36 -29.90 -1.03
C ALA A 17 -11.19 -28.94 -1.32
N SER A 18 -11.02 -28.52 -2.57
CA SER A 18 -10.01 -27.52 -2.95
C SER A 18 -10.38 -26.09 -2.53
N LEU A 19 -11.66 -25.80 -2.27
CA LEU A 19 -12.15 -24.51 -1.77
C LEU A 19 -12.13 -24.42 -0.23
N LEU A 20 -11.96 -25.55 0.46
CA LEU A 20 -11.76 -25.59 1.90
C LEU A 20 -10.30 -25.22 2.25
N SER A 21 -10.07 -23.97 2.64
CA SER A 21 -8.80 -23.58 3.25
C SER A 21 -8.73 -24.12 4.68
N PHE A 22 -7.76 -24.99 4.97
CA PHE A 22 -7.44 -25.42 6.34
C PHE A 22 -6.66 -24.34 7.12
N GLU A 23 -6.98 -23.06 6.87
CA GLU A 23 -6.33 -21.94 7.54
C GLU A 23 -6.77 -21.90 9.01
N LYS A 24 -5.80 -22.03 9.91
CA LYS A 24 -6.04 -21.87 11.34
C LYS A 24 -6.27 -20.39 11.61
N LEU A 25 -7.50 -20.01 11.96
CA LEU A 25 -7.90 -18.66 12.39
C LEU A 25 -7.31 -18.27 13.76
N ASP A 26 -6.12 -18.74 14.12
CA ASP A 26 -5.35 -18.24 15.28
C ASP A 26 -4.70 -16.89 14.93
N ARG A 27 -5.45 -16.03 14.22
CA ARG A 27 -5.13 -14.63 13.98
C ARG A 27 -5.51 -13.83 15.22
N ALA A 28 -4.86 -14.11 16.35
CA ALA A 28 -4.59 -13.01 17.26
C ALA A 28 -3.84 -11.97 16.42
N SER A 29 -4.26 -10.70 16.48
CA SER A 29 -3.56 -9.59 15.81
C SER A 29 -2.06 -9.83 15.98
N PRO A 30 -1.25 -9.81 14.89
CA PRO A 30 0.18 -10.02 15.01
C PRO A 30 0.67 -9.14 16.15
N ASP A 31 1.34 -9.73 17.15
CA ASP A 31 2.01 -8.94 18.17
C ASP A 31 2.78 -7.87 17.42
N LEU A 32 2.46 -6.60 17.72
CA LEU A 32 3.09 -5.43 17.14
C LEU A 32 4.58 -5.73 17.05
N TRP A 33 5.06 -5.88 15.81
CA TRP A 33 6.42 -6.19 15.40
C TRP A 33 7.39 -6.28 16.59
N PRO A 34 7.88 -7.48 16.95
CA PRO A 34 8.64 -7.66 18.17
C PRO A 34 9.87 -6.75 18.18
N GLU A 35 9.77 -5.76 19.07
CA GLU A 35 10.78 -4.88 19.65
C GLU A 35 11.43 -3.80 18.77
N GLN A 36 11.54 -2.61 19.38
CA GLN A 36 12.29 -1.46 18.89
C GLN A 36 13.71 -1.87 18.50
N LEU A 37 14.00 -1.83 17.19
CA LEU A 37 15.38 -1.79 16.71
C LEU A 37 16.12 -0.65 17.46
N PRO A 38 17.27 -0.91 18.10
CA PRO A 38 18.09 0.14 18.69
C PRO A 38 18.36 1.22 17.63
N GLY A 39 17.94 2.46 17.91
CA GLY A 39 18.03 3.58 16.98
C GLY A 39 16.72 3.97 16.28
N VAL A 40 15.67 3.14 16.24
CA VAL A 40 14.35 3.55 15.70
C VAL A 40 13.61 4.45 16.68
N ALA A 41 13.70 4.19 17.98
CA ALA A 41 13.15 5.07 19.00
C ALA A 41 13.85 6.44 19.02
N GLU A 42 15.17 6.44 18.85
CA GLU A 42 15.98 7.67 18.73
C GLU A 42 15.70 8.41 17.41
N PHE A 43 15.52 7.69 16.30
CA PHE A 43 15.10 8.27 15.02
C PHE A 43 13.72 8.90 15.13
N ALA A 44 12.71 8.20 15.66
CA ALA A 44 11.37 8.74 15.89
C ALA A 44 11.38 9.94 16.87
N ALA A 45 12.24 9.90 17.89
CA ALA A 45 12.44 11.02 18.81
C ALA A 45 13.19 12.20 18.17
N SER A 46 14.07 11.97 17.19
CA SER A 46 14.73 13.00 16.38
C SER A 46 13.83 13.58 15.29
N PHE A 47 12.78 12.85 14.88
CA PHE A 47 11.65 13.37 14.09
C PHE A 47 10.62 14.13 14.93
N LYS A 48 10.96 14.52 16.16
CA LYS A 48 10.33 15.64 16.88
C LYS A 48 10.66 16.97 16.20
N SER A 49 10.38 17.10 14.90
CA SER A 49 9.84 18.37 14.43
C SER A 49 8.57 18.59 15.25
N PRO A 50 8.27 19.81 15.74
CA PRO A 50 7.08 20.05 16.54
C PRO A 50 5.90 19.42 15.82
N ILE A 51 5.38 18.31 16.37
CA ILE A 51 4.08 17.80 15.96
C ILE A 51 3.21 19.00 16.20
N THR A 52 2.74 19.63 15.13
CA THR A 52 1.80 20.72 15.20
C THR A 52 0.69 20.19 16.09
N SER A 53 0.62 20.66 17.33
CA SER A 53 -0.35 20.17 18.32
C SER A 53 -1.77 20.52 17.92
N SER A 54 -1.94 21.26 16.82
CA SER A 54 -3.17 21.38 16.08
C SER A 54 -3.56 20.03 15.50
N PRO A 55 -4.83 19.61 15.67
CA PRO A 55 -5.41 18.57 14.87
C PRO A 55 -5.00 18.73 13.38
N PRO A 56 -4.77 17.64 12.64
CA PRO A 56 -4.51 17.70 11.21
C PRO A 56 -5.51 18.63 10.53
N LYS A 57 -5.12 19.28 9.44
CA LYS A 57 -5.98 20.27 8.76
C LYS A 57 -7.37 19.72 8.39
N TRP A 58 -7.51 18.41 8.17
CA TRP A 58 -8.82 17.76 7.94
C TRP A 58 -9.70 17.58 9.19
N MET A 59 -9.13 17.71 10.39
CA MET A 59 -9.83 17.80 11.69
C MET A 59 -10.03 19.26 12.15
N ALA A 60 -9.58 20.25 11.36
CA ALA A 60 -9.83 21.65 11.66
C ALA A 60 -11.32 22.00 11.46
N GLU A 61 -11.75 23.12 12.03
CA GLU A 61 -13.08 23.67 11.77
C GLU A 61 -13.26 23.95 10.28
N LEU A 62 -14.48 23.73 9.78
CA LEU A 62 -14.82 23.89 8.36
C LEU A 62 -14.53 25.32 7.91
N GLU A 63 -13.69 25.49 6.89
CA GLU A 63 -13.37 26.81 6.33
C GLU A 63 -14.60 27.36 5.57
N ASN A 64 -14.68 28.69 5.37
CA ASN A 64 -15.78 29.27 4.59
C ASN A 64 -15.88 28.67 3.18
N ASP A 65 -14.72 28.38 2.56
CA ASP A 65 -14.62 27.75 1.26
C ASP A 65 -15.21 26.32 1.26
N ASP A 66 -14.98 25.55 2.34
CA ASP A 66 -15.55 24.21 2.50
C ASP A 66 -17.08 24.27 2.63
N ILE A 67 -17.57 25.26 3.40
CA ILE A 67 -19.01 25.51 3.56
C ILE A 67 -19.65 25.85 2.22
N ASP A 68 -19.00 26.68 1.40
CA ASP A 68 -19.53 27.08 0.10
C ASP A 68 -19.47 25.93 -0.91
N MET A 69 -18.42 25.10 -0.88
CA MET A 69 -18.35 23.88 -1.67
C MET A 69 -19.47 22.89 -1.29
N LEU A 70 -19.79 22.73 -0.01
CA LEU A 70 -20.91 21.91 0.45
C LEU A 70 -22.25 22.41 -0.09
N LYS A 71 -22.48 23.73 -0.06
CA LYS A 71 -23.70 24.34 -0.60
C LYS A 71 -23.79 24.14 -2.11
N GLU A 72 -22.68 24.31 -2.84
CA GLU A 72 -22.64 24.09 -4.28
C GLU A 72 -23.06 22.66 -4.60
N LEU A 73 -22.47 21.66 -3.94
CA LEU A 73 -22.81 20.25 -4.13
C LEU A 73 -24.26 19.94 -3.75
N GLY A 74 -24.77 20.51 -2.65
CA GLY A 74 -26.15 20.35 -2.20
C GLY A 74 -27.19 21.00 -3.11
N SER A 75 -26.80 21.99 -3.91
CA SER A 75 -27.68 22.66 -4.88
C SER A 75 -27.82 21.89 -6.20
N LEU A 76 -26.97 20.89 -6.45
CA LEU A 76 -27.01 20.09 -7.67
C LEU A 76 -28.20 19.13 -7.69
N THR A 77 -28.71 18.87 -8.89
CA THR A 77 -29.61 17.75 -9.11
C THR A 77 -28.87 16.44 -8.87
N THR A 78 -29.59 15.37 -8.51
CA THR A 78 -29.00 14.05 -8.27
C THR A 78 -28.18 13.55 -9.48
N ALA A 79 -28.62 13.82 -10.70
CA ALA A 79 -27.89 13.44 -11.92
C ALA A 79 -26.52 14.13 -12.01
N ASN A 80 -26.49 15.46 -11.80
CA ASN A 80 -25.26 16.26 -11.87
C ASN A 80 -24.31 15.91 -10.72
N LEU A 81 -24.85 15.62 -9.53
CA LEU A 81 -24.05 15.16 -8.39
C LEU A 81 -23.36 13.83 -8.72
N MET A 82 -24.08 12.86 -9.31
CA MET A 82 -23.51 11.57 -9.70
C MET A 82 -22.44 11.71 -10.80
N GLU A 83 -22.61 12.65 -11.72
CA GLU A 83 -21.58 12.98 -12.71
C GLU A 83 -20.33 13.57 -12.05
N LYS A 84 -20.48 14.52 -11.12
CA LYS A 84 -19.37 15.13 -10.38
C LYS A 84 -18.64 14.09 -9.52
N VAL A 85 -19.36 13.15 -8.89
CA VAL A 85 -18.78 12.00 -8.16
C VAL A 85 -17.93 11.12 -9.09
N ARG A 86 -18.42 10.78 -10.29
CA ARG A 86 -17.62 10.04 -11.29
C ARG A 86 -16.39 10.82 -11.72
N GLY A 87 -16.52 12.13 -11.94
CA GLY A 87 -15.38 13.00 -12.28
C GLY A 87 -14.29 12.98 -11.20
N LEU A 88 -14.67 13.10 -9.94
CA LEU A 88 -13.74 13.03 -8.80
C LEU A 88 -13.08 11.66 -8.66
N GLN A 89 -13.83 10.57 -8.87
CA GLN A 89 -13.26 9.22 -8.87
C GLN A 89 -12.21 9.04 -9.98
N ASN A 90 -12.49 9.56 -11.18
CA ASN A 90 -11.54 9.54 -12.29
C ASN A 90 -10.29 10.36 -11.98
N LEU A 91 -10.45 11.55 -11.39
CA LEU A 91 -9.33 12.39 -10.98
C LEU A 91 -8.47 11.71 -9.90
N ALA A 92 -9.09 11.15 -8.86
CA ALA A 92 -8.39 10.42 -7.81
C ALA A 92 -7.60 9.23 -8.36
N TYR A 93 -8.16 8.52 -9.35
CA TYR A 93 -7.46 7.44 -10.03
C TYR A 93 -6.23 7.95 -10.80
N GLN A 94 -6.35 9.03 -11.58
CA GLN A 94 -5.21 9.62 -12.30
C GLN A 94 -4.11 10.08 -11.35
N LEU A 95 -4.48 10.78 -10.27
CA LEU A 95 -3.52 11.21 -9.23
C LEU A 95 -2.80 10.02 -8.59
N GLY A 96 -3.52 8.93 -8.31
CA GLY A 96 -2.91 7.70 -7.79
C GLY A 96 -1.89 7.08 -8.76
N LEU A 97 -2.18 7.10 -10.07
CA LEU A 97 -1.23 6.65 -11.09
C LEU A 97 0.01 7.56 -11.15
N ASP A 98 -0.18 8.88 -11.12
CA ASP A 98 0.90 9.87 -11.17
C ASP A 98 1.81 9.79 -9.94
N GLU A 99 1.23 9.65 -8.75
CA GLU A 99 1.98 9.42 -7.52
C GLU A 99 2.74 8.10 -7.56
N CYS A 100 2.10 7.01 -8.04
CA CYS A 100 2.76 5.72 -8.20
C CYS A 100 3.93 5.79 -9.19
N HIS A 101 3.72 6.46 -10.32
CA HIS A 101 4.77 6.64 -11.33
C HIS A 101 5.93 7.46 -10.78
N THR A 102 5.64 8.55 -10.07
CA THR A 102 6.64 9.42 -9.44
C THR A 102 7.38 8.68 -8.33
N ALA A 103 6.69 7.95 -7.46
CA ALA A 103 7.28 7.13 -6.40
C ALA A 103 8.18 6.04 -7.00
N ARG A 104 7.72 5.35 -8.05
CA ARG A 104 8.50 4.32 -8.77
C ARG A 104 9.74 4.92 -9.44
N ALA A 105 9.61 6.08 -10.08
CA ALA A 105 10.73 6.79 -10.70
C ALA A 105 11.75 7.24 -9.64
N SER A 106 11.30 7.78 -8.52
CA SER A 106 12.16 8.16 -7.40
C SER A 106 12.89 6.95 -6.81
N LEU A 107 12.19 5.83 -6.60
CA LEU A 107 12.80 4.59 -6.12
C LEU A 107 13.84 4.03 -7.11
N HIS A 108 13.56 4.05 -8.40
CA HIS A 108 14.50 3.60 -9.42
C HIS A 108 15.76 4.47 -9.46
N ASN A 109 15.61 5.80 -9.43
CA ASN A 109 16.72 6.74 -9.36
C ASN A 109 17.53 6.58 -8.08
N HIS A 110 16.85 6.41 -6.94
CA HIS A 110 17.49 6.19 -5.64
C HIS A 110 18.25 4.87 -5.62
N PHE A 111 17.65 3.77 -6.05
CA PHE A 111 18.29 2.45 -6.13
C PHE A 111 19.50 2.48 -7.06
N HIS A 112 19.41 3.11 -8.22
CA HIS A 112 20.53 3.26 -9.15
C HIS A 112 21.68 4.08 -8.54
N THR A 113 21.36 5.17 -7.84
CA THR A 113 22.34 6.02 -7.16
C THR A 113 23.02 5.28 -6.01
N VAL A 114 22.24 4.61 -5.15
CA VAL A 114 22.76 3.82 -4.03
C VAL A 114 23.60 2.66 -4.54
N LYS A 115 23.14 1.90 -5.53
CA LYS A 115 23.91 0.81 -6.14
C LYS A 115 25.22 1.33 -6.73
N SER A 116 25.20 2.44 -7.47
CA SER A 116 26.43 3.02 -8.04
C SER A 116 27.42 3.47 -6.96
N ARG A 117 26.92 4.07 -5.88
CA ARG A 117 27.72 4.47 -4.72
C ARG A 117 28.33 3.26 -4.01
N GLU A 118 27.55 2.21 -3.75
CA GLU A 118 28.03 1.00 -3.09
C GLU A 118 29.02 0.22 -3.96
N MET A 119 28.77 0.12 -5.27
CA MET A 119 29.72 -0.46 -6.23
C MET A 119 31.05 0.31 -6.26
N THR A 120 31.00 1.65 -6.09
CA THR A 120 32.20 2.48 -5.97
C THR A 120 32.92 2.23 -4.65
N ARG A 121 32.21 2.13 -3.53
CA ARG A 121 32.81 1.77 -2.22
C ARG A 121 33.47 0.40 -2.25
N GLY A 122 32.84 -0.61 -2.87
CA GLY A 122 33.39 -1.96 -2.98
C GLY A 122 34.74 -2.02 -3.72
N LYS A 123 34.96 -1.12 -4.70
CA LYS A 123 36.26 -0.97 -5.38
C LYS A 123 37.37 -0.51 -4.43
N PHE A 124 37.08 0.39 -3.50
CA PHE A 124 38.06 0.90 -2.53
C PHE A 124 38.28 -0.02 -1.33
N LEU A 125 37.37 -0.97 -1.11
CA LEU A 125 37.43 -1.94 -0.02
C LEU A 125 38.04 -3.28 -0.44
N ASN A 126 38.56 -3.41 -1.68
CA ASN A 126 39.18 -4.63 -2.22
C ASN A 126 38.35 -5.91 -2.02
N ILE A 127 37.03 -5.80 -1.96
CA ILE A 127 36.12 -6.92 -1.65
C ILE A 127 36.16 -7.99 -2.75
N LEU A 128 36.55 -7.61 -3.96
CA LEU A 128 36.70 -8.51 -5.12
C LEU A 128 38.16 -8.83 -5.44
N GLU A 129 39.11 -8.41 -4.59
CA GLU A 129 40.52 -8.71 -4.81
C GLU A 129 40.73 -10.21 -4.59
N LYS A 130 41.20 -10.93 -5.62
CA LYS A 130 41.45 -12.36 -5.52
C LYS A 130 42.57 -12.60 -4.50
N PRO A 131 42.42 -13.58 -3.58
CA PRO A 131 43.45 -13.86 -2.59
C PRO A 131 44.76 -14.20 -3.32
N ARG A 132 45.80 -13.42 -3.04
CA ARG A 132 47.16 -13.69 -3.52
C ARG A 132 47.70 -14.86 -2.69
N LYS A 133 48.00 -15.97 -3.37
CA LYS A 133 48.74 -17.10 -2.81
C LYS A 133 50.21 -16.74 -2.65
#